data_AF-A0A2A5WRD7-F1
#
_entry.id   AF-A0A2A5WRD7-F1
#
_cell.length_a   1.000
_cell.length_b   1.000
_cell.length_c   1.000
_cell.angle_alpha   90.00
_cell.angle_beta   90.00
_cell.angle_gamma   90.00
#
_symmetry.space_group_name_H-M   'P 1'
#
loop_
_entity.id
_entity.type
_entity.pdbx_description
1 polymer ?
#
loop_
_entity_poly.entity_id
_entity_poly.type
_entity_poly.pdbx_seq_one_letter_code
_entity_poly.pdbx_strand_id
1 'polypeptide(L)' 'MSNDKPEDDHPVLSEEDQARVDRFVRTGVNATEKKPFRPLLLIVLLIVVVTGFSLLSQLLARMAGVY' A
#
# COMPACT_ATOMS: atom_id res chain seq x y z
N MET A 1 46.79 -5.50 11.12
CA MET A 1 45.55 -5.52 10.32
C MET A 1 44.37 -5.60 11.29
N SER A 2 43.59 -4.51 11.40
CA SER A 2 42.31 -4.53 12.11
C SER A 2 41.30 -5.30 11.26
N ASN A 3 40.64 -6.29 11.84
CA ASN A 3 39.62 -7.10 11.17
C ASN A 3 38.25 -6.46 11.45
N ASP A 4 37.98 -5.31 10.84
CA ASP A 4 36.64 -4.72 10.82
C ASP A 4 35.77 -5.57 9.89
N LYS A 5 35.06 -6.54 10.46
CA LYS A 5 33.84 -7.04 9.85
C LYS A 5 32.69 -6.24 10.45
N PRO A 6 31.86 -5.56 9.65
CA PRO A 6 30.60 -5.07 10.18
C PRO A 6 29.80 -6.30 10.63
N GLU A 7 29.55 -6.40 11.93
CA GLU A 7 28.51 -7.28 12.47
C GLU A 7 27.18 -6.84 11.84
N ASP A 8 26.75 -7.55 10.80
CA ASP A 8 25.32 -7.75 10.61
C ASP A 8 24.85 -8.49 11.86
N ASP A 9 24.39 -7.73 12.87
CA ASP A 9 23.75 -8.20 14.12
C ASP A 9 22.35 -8.77 13.82
N HIS A 10 22.28 -9.58 12.76
CA HIS A 10 21.13 -10.38 12.43
C HIS A 10 21.48 -11.80 12.87
N PRO A 11 20.80 -12.37 13.87
CA PRO A 11 21.05 -13.75 14.28
C PRO A 11 20.87 -14.65 13.07
N VAL A 12 21.98 -15.21 12.58
CA VAL A 12 21.96 -16.22 11.52
C VAL A 12 21.25 -17.41 12.12
N LEU A 13 20.03 -17.67 11.64
CA LEU A 13 19.24 -18.80 12.10
C LEU A 13 20.02 -20.09 11.85
N SER A 14 19.98 -21.02 12.81
CA SER A 14 20.49 -22.37 12.57
C SER A 14 19.78 -22.99 11.38
N GLU A 15 20.39 -23.97 10.69
CA GLU A 15 19.74 -24.63 9.54
C GLU A 15 18.38 -25.23 9.90
N GLU A 16 18.21 -25.70 11.15
CA GLU A 16 16.96 -26.20 11.69
C GLU A 16 15.90 -25.10 11.82
N ASP A 17 16.29 -23.95 12.40
CA ASP A 17 15.40 -22.81 12.59
C ASP A 17 14.98 -22.21 11.24
N GLN A 18 15.92 -22.11 10.29
CA GLN A 18 15.64 -21.66 8.94
C GLN A 18 14.65 -22.61 8.24
N ALA A 19 14.82 -23.93 8.37
CA ALA A 19 13.88 -24.91 7.81
C ALA A 19 12.48 -24.83 8.45
N ARG A 20 12.39 -24.43 9.72
CA ARG A 20 11.11 -24.20 10.41
C ARG A 20 10.42 -22.93 9.90
N VAL A 21 11.18 -21.85 9.72
CA VAL A 21 10.70 -20.59 9.13
C VAL A 21 10.21 -20.80 7.70
N ASP A 22 11.00 -21.47 6.87
CA ASP A 22 10.66 -21.73 5.47
C ASP A 22 9.37 -22.55 5.33
N ARG A 23 9.18 -23.56 6.18
CA ARG A 23 7.92 -24.32 6.24
C ARG A 23 6.74 -23.42 6.59
N PHE A 24 6.91 -22.52 7.56
CA PHE A 24 5.84 -21.62 8.01
C PHE A 24 5.53 -20.50 7.00
N VAL A 25 6.52 -19.98 6.28
CA VAL A 25 6.28 -18.97 5.24
C VAL A 25 5.56 -19.59 4.03
N ARG A 26 5.88 -20.85 3.70
CA ARG A 26 5.26 -21.59 2.59
C ARG A 26 3.82 -22.03 2.83
N THR A 27 3.36 -22.15 4.09
CA THR A 27 1.95 -22.50 4.37
C THR A 27 0.97 -21.43 3.91
N GLY A 28 1.45 -20.23 3.53
CA GLY A 28 0.66 -19.29 2.73
C GLY A 28 -0.55 -18.70 3.45
N VAL A 29 -0.60 -18.77 4.80
CA VAL A 29 -1.70 -18.22 5.60
C VAL A 29 -1.93 -16.72 5.37
N ASN A 30 -0.91 -16.00 4.88
CA ASN A 30 -0.96 -14.59 4.48
C ASN A 30 -0.83 -14.36 2.96
N ALA A 31 -0.88 -15.44 2.15
CA ALA A 31 -0.89 -15.34 0.70
C ALA A 31 -2.28 -14.92 0.23
N THR A 32 -2.53 -13.62 0.29
CA THR A 32 -3.73 -13.01 -0.30
C THR A 32 -3.51 -12.82 -1.80
N GLU A 33 -4.54 -13.11 -2.60
CA GLU A 33 -4.55 -12.72 -4.01
C GLU A 33 -4.43 -11.20 -4.10
N LYS A 34 -3.23 -10.71 -4.42
CA LYS A 34 -2.98 -9.29 -4.58
C LYS A 34 -3.63 -8.84 -5.87
N LYS A 35 -4.84 -8.28 -5.77
CA LYS A 35 -5.45 -7.57 -6.90
C LYS A 35 -4.46 -6.48 -7.34
N PRO A 36 -4.10 -6.41 -8.63
CA PRO A 36 -3.13 -5.41 -9.10
C PRO A 36 -3.64 -4.02 -8.74
N PHE A 37 -2.78 -3.23 -8.11
CA PHE A 37 -3.10 -1.84 -7.78
C PHE A 37 -3.35 -1.07 -9.08
N ARG A 38 -4.50 -0.40 -9.20
CA ARG A 38 -4.92 0.35 -10.40
C ARG A 38 -4.87 1.86 -10.10
N PRO A 39 -3.68 2.48 -10.03
CA PRO A 39 -3.52 3.87 -9.59
C PRO A 39 -4.31 4.85 -10.47
N LEU A 40 -4.34 4.63 -11.78
CA LEU A 40 -5.08 5.48 -12.72
C LEU A 40 -6.59 5.50 -12.43
N LEU A 41 -7.17 4.35 -12.05
CA LEU A 41 -8.59 4.27 -11.71
C LEU A 41 -8.90 5.14 -10.48
N LEU A 42 -8.03 5.07 -9.46
CA LEU A 42 -8.18 5.87 -8.24
C LEU A 42 -8.09 7.37 -8.52
N ILE A 43 -7.16 7.78 -9.39
CA ILE A 43 -7.01 9.18 -9.81
C ILE A 43 -8.24 9.67 -10.57
N VAL A 44 -8.73 8.89 -11.54
CA VAL A 44 -9.93 9.23 -12.32
C VAL A 44 -11.15 9.35 -11.40
N LEU A 45 -11.32 8.39 -10.47
CA LEU A 45 -12.41 8.43 -9.49
C LEU A 45 -12.34 9.71 -8.64
N LEU A 46 -11.15 10.07 -8.15
CA LEU A 46 -10.96 11.29 -7.37
C LEU A 46 -11.35 12.54 -8.17
N ILE A 47 -10.88 12.66 -9.41
CA ILE A 47 -11.21 13.79 -10.30
C ILE A 47 -12.71 13.90 -10.50
N VAL A 48 -13.38 12.78 -10.78
CA VAL A 48 -14.84 12.74 -10.98
C VAL A 48 -15.58 13.23 -9.75
N VAL A 49 -15.23 12.74 -8.56
CA VAL A 49 -15.90 13.11 -7.31
C VAL A 49 -15.71 14.60 -6.99
N VAL A 50 -14.47 15.10 -7.04
CA VAL A 50 -14.16 16.50 -6.73
C VAL A 50 -14.80 17.45 -7.74
N THR A 51 -14.76 17.11 -9.03
CA THR A 51 -15.39 17.92 -10.09
C THR A 51 -16.91 17.90 -9.93
N GLY A 52 -17.51 16.74 -9.66
CA GLY A 52 -18.94 16.60 -9.42
C GLY A 52 -19.43 17.47 -8.26
N PHE A 53 -18.73 17.44 -7.12
CA PHE A 53 -19.07 18.30 -5.97
C PHE A 53 -18.85 19.78 -6.25
N SER A 54 -17.81 20.12 -7.02
CA SER A 54 -17.56 21.50 -7.43
C SER A 54 -18.70 22.05 -8.29
N LEU A 55 -19.15 21.27 -9.27
CA LEU A 55 -20.28 21.63 -10.14
C LEU A 55 -21.60 21.69 -9.36
N LEU A 56 -21.84 20.73 -8.47
CA LEU A 56 -23.02 20.71 -7.62
C LEU A 56 -23.06 21.93 -6.70
N SER A 57 -21.93 22.28 -6.08
CA SER A 57 -21.80 23.47 -5.23
C SER A 57 -22.12 24.75 -6.00
N GLN A 58 -21.58 24.90 -7.21
CA GLN A 58 -21.87 26.05 -8.07
C GLN A 58 -23.35 26.13 -8.48
N LEU A 59 -23.97 24.98 -8.80
CA LEU A 59 -25.38 24.92 -9.13
C LEU A 59 -26.25 25.38 -7.96
N LEU A 60 -25.95 24.88 -6.76
CA LEU A 60 -26.63 25.28 -5.53
C LEU A 60 -26.44 26.78 -5.24
N ALA A 61 -25.22 27.31 -5.40
CA ALA A 61 -24.94 28.74 -5.21
C ALA A 61 -25.76 29.62 -6.17
N ARG A 62 -25.86 29.23 -7.45
CA ARG A 62 -26.67 29.95 -8.44
C ARG A 62 -28.17 29.89 -8.12
N MET A 63 -28.67 28.75 -7.66
CA MET A 63 -30.09 28.62 -7.26
C MET A 63 -30.39 29.41 -5.99
N ALA A 64 -29.43 29.52 -5.08
CA ALA A 64 -29.54 30.33 -3.87
C ALA A 64 -29.40 31.85 -4.13
N GLY A 65 -29.11 32.26 -5.36
CA GLY A 65 -28.95 33.68 -5.72
C GLY A 65 -27.65 34.31 -5.20
N VAL A 66 -26.68 33.50 -4.81
CA VAL A 66 -25.37 33.96 -4.35
C VAL A 66 -24.51 34.22 -5.60
N TYR A 67 -24.24 35.48 -5.90
CA TYR A 67 -23.32 35.94 -6.94
C TYR A 67 -22.31 36.93 -6.36
#